data_AF-A0A9P7ZLW1-F1
#
_entry.id   AF-A0A9P7ZLW1-F1
#
_cell.length_a   1.000
_cell.length_b   1.000
_cell.length_c   1.000
_cell.angle_alpha   90.00
_cell.angle_beta   90.00
_cell.angle_gamma   90.00
#
_symmetry.space_group_name_H-M   'P 1'
#
loop_
_entity.id
_entity.type
_entity.pdbx_description
1 polymer ?
#
loop_
_entity_poly.entity_id
_entity_poly.type
_entity_poly.pdbx_seq_one_letter_code
_entity_poly.pdbx_strand_id
1 'polypeptide(L)'
;MHASIPLATLFLPLSLGHPTRPSSQIAHFIFHRASSSDSIALNVTTDGMPAVLQGDSKIKSIDINDYDANQQCIFKAPDDTVIEPKLDIDTETGEQRLVFAEPREVGSVSCRGMCIPVYGECYDSTGMPVGLCCNGVCAATRCRAWNAASSHGFNEK
;
A
#
# COMPACT_ATOMS: atom_id res chain seq x y z
N MET A 1 -1.48 -69.63 -27.51
CA MET A 1 -1.11 -69.37 -26.10
C MET A 1 -0.58 -67.94 -26.03
N HIS A 2 -1.10 -67.18 -25.08
CA HIS A 2 -1.16 -65.71 -25.07
C HIS A 2 0.20 -65.01 -24.95
N ALA A 3 0.43 -63.99 -25.79
CA ALA A 3 1.55 -63.07 -25.67
C ALA A 3 1.09 -61.81 -24.91
N SER A 4 1.65 -61.59 -23.73
CA SER A 4 1.35 -60.43 -22.86
C SER A 4 2.20 -59.23 -23.27
N ILE A 5 1.55 -58.11 -23.56
CA ILE A 5 2.18 -56.81 -23.85
C ILE A 5 2.24 -56.01 -22.54
N PRO A 6 3.41 -55.54 -22.06
CA PRO A 6 3.45 -54.71 -20.86
C PRO A 6 2.98 -53.29 -21.18
N LEU A 7 2.00 -52.83 -20.41
CA LEU A 7 1.45 -51.48 -20.42
C LEU A 7 2.47 -50.52 -19.81
N ALA A 8 3.15 -49.72 -20.64
CA ALA A 8 4.05 -48.66 -20.18
C ALA A 8 3.23 -47.48 -19.65
N THR A 9 3.14 -47.34 -18.33
CA THR A 9 2.56 -46.16 -17.66
C THR A 9 3.47 -44.94 -17.85
N LEU A 10 3.03 -44.01 -18.72
CA LEU A 10 3.57 -42.65 -18.77
C LEU A 10 3.16 -41.89 -17.50
N PHE A 11 4.13 -41.52 -16.67
CA PHE A 11 3.96 -40.49 -15.64
C PHE A 11 4.12 -39.11 -16.29
N LEU A 12 3.03 -38.35 -16.42
CA LEU A 12 3.10 -36.92 -16.71
C LEU A 12 3.44 -36.17 -15.40
N PRO A 13 4.47 -35.32 -15.37
CA PRO A 13 4.70 -34.45 -14.23
C PRO A 13 3.61 -33.36 -14.20
N LEU A 14 2.78 -33.35 -13.15
CA LEU A 14 1.96 -32.21 -12.78
C LEU A 14 2.92 -31.05 -12.44
N SER A 15 3.12 -30.12 -13.37
CA SER A 15 3.68 -28.82 -13.01
C SER A 15 2.60 -28.09 -12.21
N LEU A 16 2.81 -27.96 -10.89
CA LEU A 16 2.08 -26.97 -10.11
C LEU A 16 2.40 -25.61 -10.72
N GLY A 17 1.40 -24.98 -11.35
CA GLY A 17 1.49 -23.59 -11.74
C GLY A 17 1.84 -22.77 -10.50
N HIS A 18 2.99 -22.11 -10.50
CA HIS A 18 3.33 -21.14 -9.47
C HIS A 18 2.25 -20.06 -9.50
N PRO A 19 1.61 -19.71 -8.36
CA PRO A 19 0.73 -18.56 -8.32
C PRO A 19 1.55 -17.36 -8.81
N THR A 20 1.15 -16.78 -9.92
CA THR A 20 1.65 -15.49 -10.39
C THR A 20 1.50 -14.53 -9.22
N ARG A 21 2.63 -14.09 -8.65
CA ARG A 21 2.60 -13.08 -7.59
C ARG A 21 1.76 -11.90 -8.11
N PRO A 22 0.81 -11.36 -7.34
CA PRO A 22 0.14 -10.14 -7.74
C PRO A 22 1.22 -9.10 -8.05
N SER A 23 1.03 -8.33 -9.13
CA SER A 23 1.94 -7.25 -9.48
C SER A 23 2.18 -6.38 -8.26
N SER A 24 3.44 -6.21 -7.87
CA SER A 24 3.84 -5.41 -6.71
C SER A 24 4.19 -4.00 -7.17
N GLN A 25 3.67 -2.99 -6.49
CA GLN A 25 4.16 -1.62 -6.60
C GLN A 25 5.17 -1.28 -5.49
N ILE A 26 5.87 -0.17 -5.64
CA ILE A 26 6.79 0.38 -4.64
C ILE A 26 6.11 1.59 -4.02
N ALA A 27 5.91 1.56 -2.71
CA ALA A 27 5.42 2.69 -1.93
C ALA A 27 6.60 3.51 -1.39
N HIS A 28 6.53 4.84 -1.49
CA HIS A 28 7.60 5.74 -1.07
C HIS A 28 7.21 6.46 0.22
N PHE A 29 7.99 6.24 1.28
CA PHE A 29 7.75 6.81 2.60
C PHE A 29 8.81 7.84 2.96
N ILE A 30 8.39 8.91 3.63
CA ILE A 30 9.28 9.86 4.31
C ILE A 30 8.92 9.90 5.79
N PHE A 31 9.75 9.28 6.63
CA PHE A 31 9.57 9.24 8.08
C PHE A 31 10.20 10.49 8.71
N HIS A 32 9.40 11.33 9.36
CA HIS A 32 9.85 12.54 10.03
C HIS A 32 10.16 12.26 11.50
N ARG A 33 11.38 12.60 11.94
CA ARG A 33 11.79 12.42 13.33
C ARG A 33 11.07 13.43 14.24
N ALA A 34 10.86 13.02 15.49
CA ALA A 34 10.27 13.89 16.51
C ALA A 34 11.30 14.88 17.12
N SER A 35 12.56 14.46 17.23
CA SER A 35 13.62 15.22 17.91
C SER A 35 14.38 16.19 17.01
N SER A 36 14.23 16.11 15.69
CA SER A 36 14.89 16.99 14.73
C SER A 36 14.00 17.26 13.51
N SER A 37 14.45 18.16 12.64
CA SER A 37 13.84 18.39 11.32
C SER A 37 14.24 17.34 10.27
N ASP A 38 15.04 16.34 10.65
CA ASP A 38 15.54 15.35 9.70
C ASP A 38 14.51 14.26 9.42
N SER A 39 14.57 13.69 8.23
CA SER A 39 13.72 12.59 7.80
C SER A 39 14.52 11.36 7.36
N ILE A 40 13.81 10.25 7.14
CA ILE A 40 14.34 9.00 6.57
C ILE A 40 13.44 8.63 5.40
N ALA A 41 14.03 8.45 4.22
CA ALA A 41 13.32 7.89 3.08
C ALA A 41 13.42 6.37 3.08
N LEU A 42 12.30 5.68 2.84
CA LEU A 42 12.26 4.22 2.70
C LEU A 42 11.30 3.84 1.57
N ASN A 43 11.77 2.95 0.71
CA ASN A 43 10.97 2.37 -0.36
C ASN A 43 10.54 0.96 0.03
N VAL A 44 9.25 0.67 -0.06
CA VAL A 44 8.69 -0.61 0.38
C VAL A 44 8.01 -1.30 -0.79
N THR A 45 8.46 -2.51 -1.11
CA THR A 45 7.77 -3.38 -2.06
C THR A 45 6.48 -3.88 -1.43
N THR A 46 5.38 -3.83 -2.17
CA THR A 46 4.03 -4.16 -1.68
C THR A 46 3.70 -5.66 -1.80
N ASP A 47 4.69 -6.50 -1.52
CA ASP A 47 4.61 -7.96 -1.58
C ASP A 47 4.25 -8.62 -0.24
N GLY A 48 4.06 -7.82 0.80
CA GLY A 48 3.78 -8.24 2.18
C GLY A 48 5.03 -8.55 3.01
N MET A 49 6.24 -8.44 2.45
CA MET A 49 7.46 -8.63 3.21
C MET A 49 7.79 -7.37 4.02
N PRO A 50 8.24 -7.50 5.28
CA PRO A 50 8.58 -6.34 6.10
C PRO A 50 9.86 -5.67 5.59
N ALA A 51 9.78 -4.36 5.36
CA ALA A 51 10.94 -3.49 5.22
C ALA A 51 11.31 -2.95 6.61
N VAL A 52 12.56 -3.20 7.03
CA VAL A 52 13.07 -2.77 8.33
C VAL A 52 13.51 -1.31 8.24
N LEU A 53 13.02 -0.50 9.18
CA LEU A 53 13.52 0.85 9.38
C LEU A 53 14.66 0.79 10.40
N GLN A 54 15.86 1.16 9.99
CA GLN A 54 17.03 1.13 10.89
C GLN A 54 17.14 2.45 11.67
N GLY A 55 17.36 2.34 12.98
CA GLY A 55 17.69 3.45 13.86
C GLY A 55 16.66 3.70 14.97
N ASP A 56 17.14 4.15 16.13
CA ASP A 56 16.36 4.25 17.38
C ASP A 56 15.61 5.59 17.50
N SER A 57 15.18 6.16 16.38
CA SER A 57 14.52 7.47 16.37
C SER A 57 13.00 7.34 16.47
N LYS A 58 12.40 8.09 17.40
CA LYS A 58 10.95 8.27 17.43
C LYS A 58 10.49 9.08 16.23
N ILE A 59 9.49 8.55 15.53
CA ILE A 59 8.83 9.13 14.36
C ILE A 59 7.57 9.86 14.83
N LYS A 60 7.37 11.09 14.35
CA LYS A 60 6.14 11.87 14.61
C LYS A 60 5.11 11.72 13.50
N SER A 61 5.58 11.66 12.24
CA SER A 61 4.72 11.58 11.06
C SER A 61 5.44 10.89 9.90
N ILE A 62 4.67 10.41 8.93
CA ILE A 62 5.16 9.68 7.76
C ILE A 62 4.43 10.20 6.53
N ASP A 63 5.12 10.75 5.53
CA ASP A 63 4.47 11.13 4.26
C ASP A 63 4.22 9.87 3.42
N ILE A 64 3.03 9.79 2.81
CA ILE A 64 2.52 8.60 2.09
C ILE A 64 1.81 8.97 0.77
N ASN A 65 2.40 9.88 0.00
CA ASN A 65 1.71 10.58 -1.10
C ASN A 65 1.41 9.74 -2.35
N ASP A 66 1.90 8.52 -2.47
CA ASP A 66 1.81 7.71 -3.70
C ASP A 66 1.24 6.30 -3.48
N TYR A 67 0.79 5.99 -2.26
CA TYR A 67 0.24 4.70 -1.89
C TYR A 67 -0.79 4.87 -0.76
N ASP A 68 -1.85 4.06 -0.76
CA ASP A 68 -2.82 4.04 0.34
C ASP A 68 -2.26 3.24 1.54
N ALA A 69 -1.22 3.77 2.16
CA ALA A 69 -0.55 3.11 3.28
C ALA A 69 -1.41 3.04 4.53
N ASN A 70 -2.41 3.92 4.65
CA ASN A 70 -3.39 3.90 5.73
C ASN A 70 -4.23 2.62 5.72
N GLN A 71 -4.56 2.10 4.54
CA GLN A 71 -5.38 0.88 4.40
C GLN A 71 -4.57 -0.37 4.04
N GLN A 72 -3.42 -0.21 3.38
CA GLN A 72 -2.70 -1.32 2.78
C GLN A 72 -1.34 -1.63 3.44
N CYS A 73 -0.95 -0.91 4.50
CA CYS A 73 0.27 -1.19 5.25
C CYS A 73 0.02 -1.50 6.73
N ILE A 74 0.91 -2.29 7.30
CA ILE A 74 1.01 -2.54 8.74
C ILE A 74 2.34 -1.97 9.21
N PHE A 75 2.28 -1.16 10.26
CA PHE A 75 3.46 -0.60 10.93
C PHE A 75 3.68 -1.32 12.26
N LYS A 76 4.93 -1.65 12.56
CA LYS A 76 5.32 -2.30 13.81
C LYS A 76 6.46 -1.57 14.48
N ALA A 77 6.46 -1.57 15.80
CA ALA A 77 7.59 -1.18 16.62
C ALA A 77 8.69 -2.28 16.61
N PRO A 78 9.91 -1.99 17.14
CA PRO A 78 11.00 -2.96 17.18
C PRO A 78 10.69 -4.25 17.96
N ASP A 79 9.72 -4.20 18.88
CA ASP A 79 9.23 -5.33 19.68
C ASP A 79 8.08 -6.10 19.01
N ASP A 80 7.88 -5.90 17.71
CA ASP A 80 6.78 -6.46 16.89
C ASP A 80 5.37 -5.98 17.25
N THR A 81 5.21 -5.04 18.19
CA THR A 81 3.91 -4.44 18.50
C THR A 81 3.38 -3.66 17.30
N VAL A 82 2.15 -3.94 16.88
CA VAL A 82 1.47 -3.18 15.84
C VAL A 82 1.17 -1.77 16.35
N ILE A 83 1.51 -0.76 15.54
CA ILE A 83 1.26 0.64 15.84
C ILE A 83 0.39 1.25 14.75
N GLU A 84 -0.61 2.00 15.17
CA GLU A 84 -1.65 2.55 14.29
C GLU A 84 -1.51 4.07 14.26
N PRO A 85 -0.83 4.63 13.23
CA PRO A 85 -0.91 6.06 13.00
C PRO A 85 -2.28 6.44 12.43
N LYS A 86 -2.66 7.70 12.56
CA LYS A 86 -3.88 8.25 11.95
C LYS A 86 -3.55 8.94 10.65
N LEU A 87 -4.42 8.79 9.65
CA LEU A 87 -4.34 9.56 8.42
C LEU A 87 -4.68 11.03 8.69
N ASP A 88 -3.78 11.90 8.25
CA ASP A 88 -3.92 13.34 8.18
C ASP A 88 -3.78 13.77 6.71
N ILE A 89 -4.67 14.64 6.25
CA ILE A 89 -4.75 15.05 4.85
C ILE A 89 -4.76 16.56 4.81
N ASP A 90 -3.79 17.14 4.13
CA ASP A 90 -3.84 18.54 3.76
C ASP A 90 -4.80 18.68 2.56
N THR A 91 -6.00 19.22 2.82
CA THR A 91 -7.02 19.39 1.78
C THR A 91 -6.69 20.49 0.77
N GLU A 92 -5.74 21.38 1.07
CA GLU A 92 -5.29 22.43 0.15
C GLU A 92 -4.27 21.86 -0.84
N THR A 93 -3.25 21.14 -0.35
CA THR A 93 -2.16 20.61 -1.18
C THR A 93 -2.44 19.20 -1.71
N GLY A 94 -3.28 18.42 -1.01
CA GLY A 94 -3.53 17.01 -1.28
C GLY A 94 -2.45 16.09 -0.71
N GLU A 95 -1.54 16.61 0.12
CA GLU A 95 -0.55 15.81 0.82
C GLU A 95 -1.20 14.91 1.87
N GLN A 96 -0.70 13.68 1.98
CA GLN A 96 -1.12 12.70 2.97
C GLN A 96 0.02 12.37 3.93
N ARG A 97 -0.32 12.35 5.21
CA ARG A 97 0.58 11.94 6.28
C ARG A 97 -0.09 10.94 7.20
N LEU A 98 0.69 10.00 7.70
CA LEU A 98 0.34 9.19 8.85
C LEU A 98 0.95 9.85 10.09
N VAL A 99 0.14 10.18 11.09
CA VAL A 99 0.57 10.91 12.29
C VAL A 99 0.32 10.07 13.54
N PHE A 100 1.31 10.00 14.41
CA PHE A 100 1.16 9.35 15.71
C PHE A 100 0.70 10.36 16.77
N ALA A 101 -0.23 9.95 17.64
CA ALA A 101 -0.68 10.80 18.75
C ALA A 101 0.48 11.19 19.70
N GLU A 102 1.41 10.26 19.91
CA GLU A 102 2.70 10.49 20.56
C GLU A 102 3.80 9.88 19.69
N PRO A 103 5.01 10.48 19.59
CA PRO A 103 6.08 9.91 18.81
C PRO A 103 6.45 8.46 19.18
N ARG A 104 6.46 7.58 18.18
CA ARG A 104 6.70 6.13 18.32
C ARG A 104 7.96 5.71 17.56
N GLU A 105 8.64 4.69 18.04
CA GLU A 105 9.65 4.00 17.22
C GLU A 105 8.94 3.09 16.22
N VAL A 106 9.38 3.15 14.96
CA VAL A 106 8.91 2.27 13.89
C VAL A 106 10.06 1.32 13.56
N GLY A 107 9.88 0.03 13.79
CA GLY A 107 10.87 -1.00 13.48
C GLY A 107 10.69 -1.58 12.08
N SER A 108 9.44 -1.72 11.62
CA SER A 108 9.17 -2.20 10.27
C SER A 108 7.84 -1.72 9.70
N VAL A 109 7.77 -1.76 8.37
CA VAL A 109 6.56 -1.53 7.58
C VAL A 109 6.41 -2.66 6.57
N SER A 110 5.22 -3.24 6.48
CA SER A 110 4.88 -4.23 5.45
C SER A 110 3.62 -3.78 4.73
N CYS A 111 3.66 -3.70 3.41
CA CYS A 111 2.54 -3.26 2.60
C CYS A 111 2.12 -4.36 1.64
N ARG A 112 0.82 -4.42 1.29
CA ARG A 112 0.31 -5.44 0.38
C ARG A 112 -0.72 -4.89 -0.60
N GLY A 113 -0.53 -5.24 -1.86
CA GLY A 113 -1.49 -4.96 -2.91
C GLY A 113 -1.17 -3.67 -3.65
N MET A 114 -2.10 -3.28 -4.52
CA MET A 114 -1.96 -2.12 -5.37
C MET A 114 -3.09 -1.12 -5.12
N CYS A 115 -2.85 0.11 -5.53
CA CYS A 115 -3.80 1.19 -5.57
C CYS A 115 -3.78 1.81 -6.97
N ILE A 116 -4.83 2.57 -7.26
CA ILE A 116 -5.08 3.17 -8.55
C ILE A 116 -4.55 4.59 -8.52
N PRO A 117 -3.69 5.00 -9.47
CA PRO A 117 -3.17 6.36 -9.52
C PRO A 117 -4.30 7.36 -9.74
N VAL A 118 -4.05 8.63 -9.43
CA VAL A 118 -4.99 9.72 -9.70
C VAL A 118 -5.40 9.68 -11.17
N TYR A 119 -6.69 9.91 -11.44
CA TYR A 119 -7.38 9.78 -12.73
C TYR A 119 -7.60 8.36 -13.26
N GLY A 120 -7.04 7.33 -12.63
CA GLY A 120 -7.33 5.93 -12.97
C GLY A 120 -8.79 5.55 -12.64
N GLU A 121 -9.29 4.52 -13.32
CA GLU A 121 -10.68 4.05 -13.16
C GLU A 121 -10.82 3.17 -11.92
N CYS A 122 -11.62 3.61 -10.95
CA CYS A 122 -11.83 2.90 -9.69
C CYS A 122 -13.01 1.91 -9.74
N TYR A 123 -13.78 1.90 -10.83
CA TYR A 123 -14.79 0.91 -11.15
C TYR A 123 -14.56 0.34 -12.55
N ASP A 124 -14.82 -0.95 -12.74
CA ASP A 124 -14.83 -1.56 -14.07
C ASP A 124 -16.12 -1.25 -14.82
N SER A 125 -16.24 -1.77 -16.06
CA SER A 125 -17.41 -1.56 -16.91
C SER A 125 -18.71 -2.16 -16.34
N THR A 126 -18.63 -3.05 -15.35
CA THR A 126 -19.78 -3.62 -14.64
C THR A 126 -20.13 -2.84 -13.37
N GLY A 127 -19.37 -1.81 -13.03
CA GLY A 127 -19.53 -1.02 -11.81
C GLY A 127 -18.87 -1.64 -10.57
N MET A 128 -18.04 -2.68 -10.74
CA MET A 128 -17.36 -3.34 -9.62
C MET A 128 -16.07 -2.59 -9.25
N PRO A 129 -15.75 -2.44 -7.95
CA PRO A 129 -14.56 -1.74 -7.52
C PRO A 129 -13.29 -2.47 -7.94
N VAL A 130 -12.36 -1.75 -8.56
CA VAL A 130 -11.09 -2.31 -9.08
C VAL A 130 -9.97 -2.21 -8.04
N GLY A 131 -10.06 -1.25 -7.13
CA GLY A 131 -9.04 -1.00 -6.11
C GLY A 131 -9.21 0.35 -5.40
N LEU A 132 -8.38 0.57 -4.39
CA LEU A 132 -8.30 1.83 -3.64
C LEU A 132 -7.53 2.87 -4.45
N CYS A 133 -7.81 4.17 -4.25
CA CYS A 133 -7.06 5.24 -4.88
C CYS A 133 -5.78 5.53 -4.10
N CYS A 134 -4.62 5.62 -4.76
CA CYS A 134 -3.32 5.80 -4.08
C CYS A 134 -3.23 7.09 -3.28
N ASN A 135 -3.65 8.19 -3.91
CA ASN A 135 -3.70 9.47 -3.24
C ASN A 135 -5.02 10.17 -3.53
N GLY A 136 -6.09 9.73 -2.86
CA GLY A 136 -7.38 10.36 -3.08
C GLY A 136 -8.59 9.50 -2.78
N VAL A 137 -9.71 9.93 -3.33
CA VAL A 137 -10.99 9.25 -3.26
C VAL A 137 -11.48 8.87 -4.65
N CYS A 138 -12.23 7.78 -4.73
CA CYS A 138 -12.97 7.43 -5.94
C CYS A 138 -14.20 8.33 -6.05
N ALA A 139 -14.25 9.20 -7.07
CA ALA A 139 -15.39 10.07 -7.33
C ALA A 139 -15.90 9.87 -8.77
N ALA A 140 -17.21 9.64 -8.90
CA ALA A 140 -17.86 9.12 -10.09
C ALA A 140 -17.27 7.75 -10.49
N THR A 141 -16.30 7.72 -11.40
CA THR A 141 -15.65 6.50 -11.87
C THR A 141 -14.12 6.56 -11.82
N ARG A 142 -13.56 7.64 -11.28
CA ARG A 142 -12.10 7.87 -11.31
C ARG A 142 -11.57 8.33 -9.97
N CYS A 143 -10.32 7.95 -9.71
CA CYS A 143 -9.56 8.48 -8.59
C CYS A 143 -9.35 9.98 -8.77
N ARG A 144 -9.63 10.74 -7.70
CA ARG A 144 -9.41 12.18 -7.61
C ARG A 144 -8.52 12.47 -6.42
N ALA A 145 -7.53 13.33 -6.62
CA ALA A 145 -6.69 13.81 -5.54
C ALA A 145 -7.55 14.49 -4.46
N TRP A 146 -7.09 14.47 -3.21
CA TRP A 146 -7.83 15.06 -2.09
C TRP A 146 -8.08 16.57 -2.26
N ASN A 147 -7.15 17.28 -2.89
CA ASN A 147 -7.28 18.71 -3.22
C ASN A 147 -8.15 19.01 -4.45
N ALA A 148 -8.64 18.00 -5.17
CA ALA A 148 -9.61 18.22 -6.24
C ALA A 148 -10.97 18.70 -5.68
N ALA A 149 -11.28 18.39 -4.41
CA ALA A 149 -12.48 18.87 -3.74
C ALA A 149 -12.38 20.33 -3.26
N SER A 150 -11.17 20.82 -2.95
CA SER A 150 -10.96 22.20 -2.47
C SER A 150 -10.92 23.24 -3.61
N SER A 151 -10.53 22.82 -4.82
CA SER A 151 -10.54 23.68 -6.02
C SER A 151 -11.92 23.81 -6.69
N HIS A 152 -12.85 22.91 -6.39
CA HIS A 152 -14.25 23.03 -6.76
C HIS A 152 -15.06 23.43 -5.54
N GLY A 153 -15.09 24.73 -5.25
CA GLY A 153 -15.93 25.31 -4.19
C GLY A 153 -17.32 24.68 -4.21
N PHE A 154 -17.61 23.86 -3.20
CA PHE A 154 -18.95 23.46 -2.85
C PHE A 154 -19.64 24.73 -2.32
N ASN A 155 -20.12 25.57 -3.24
CA ASN A 155 -21.17 26.52 -2.95
C ASN A 155 -22.43 25.68 -2.73
N GLU A 156 -22.68 25.33 -1.48
CA GLU A 156 -24.01 24.95 -1.03
C GLU A 156 -24.93 26.15 -1.29
N LYS A 157 -25.78 26.05 -2.31
CA LYS A 157 -26.99 26.85 -2.46
C LYS A 157 -28.19 25.97 -2.20
#